data_AF-A0A3L7PGP2-F1
#
_entry.id   AF-A0A3L7PGP2-F1
#
_cell.length_a   1.000
_cell.length_b   1.000
_cell.length_c   1.000
_cell.angle_alpha   90.00
_cell.angle_beta   90.00
_cell.angle_gamma   90.00
#
_symmetry.space_group_name_H-M   'P 1'
#
loop_
_entity.id
_entity.type
_entity.pdbx_description
1 polymer ?
#
loop_
_entity_poly.entity_id
_entity_poly.type
_entity_poly.pdbx_seq_one_letter_code
_entity_poly.pdbx_strand_id
1 'polypeptide(L)'
;MLGFKDEALAKRITSVWGEIRATAKDKLELIAKQKTVLTASRLKTADLSNGRRLFTKTCAACHVLFGEGGKIGPDITGSNRANLDYVLENVLDPSAIVGKDYRMTILALNDGRVVQGLVQKETDSAVTLRTINDTVVVAKSDIEERKLSELSLMPEGQLNQLTPDEQRDLIAYLGTPAQVSMRGPRSPIDVKTGKVPNAIEGEAMKIVGKTGGNAVSQGMGGFTKDRWSGNDHLWWTGAKLNDKLELELPVAQDGTYDIELVLGMARDYGIVQILIDGELLGGPIDCFNEPDVITTGVISLPAKTLTKGTHKLGFQIVGANAKAAKAFMVGVDYVRLVAKK
;
A
#
# COMPACT_ATOMS: atom_id res chain seq x y z
N MET A 1 7.72 34.81 -1.00
CA MET A 1 7.23 35.41 -2.27
C MET A 1 6.11 36.43 -2.08
N LEU A 2 5.45 36.50 -0.92
CA LEU A 2 4.47 37.56 -0.55
C LEU A 2 5.09 38.95 -0.24
N GLY A 3 6.36 39.17 -0.60
CA GLY A 3 7.11 40.38 -0.24
C GLY A 3 7.02 41.52 -1.25
N PHE A 4 6.47 41.27 -2.45
CA PHE A 4 6.38 42.27 -3.50
C PHE A 4 5.02 42.98 -3.39
N LYS A 5 5.03 44.25 -2.98
CA LYS A 5 3.84 45.12 -2.90
C LYS A 5 3.39 45.61 -4.30
N ASP A 6 3.29 44.70 -5.26
CA ASP A 6 2.92 44.98 -6.65
C ASP A 6 1.77 44.05 -7.09
N GLU A 7 0.58 44.62 -7.25
CA GLU A 7 -0.63 43.89 -7.64
C GLU A 7 -0.57 43.33 -9.06
N ALA A 8 0.12 44.00 -9.99
CA ALA A 8 0.25 43.53 -11.36
C ALA A 8 1.19 42.32 -11.42
N LEU A 9 2.28 42.34 -10.65
CA LEU A 9 3.17 41.20 -10.49
C LEU A 9 2.45 40.03 -9.81
N ALA A 10 1.68 40.27 -8.75
CA ALA A 10 0.89 39.25 -8.08
C ALA A 10 -0.13 38.59 -9.04
N LYS A 11 -0.90 39.38 -9.81
CA LYS A 11 -1.82 38.86 -10.83
C LYS A 11 -1.11 38.00 -11.88
N ARG A 12 0.06 38.44 -12.33
CA ARG A 12 0.85 37.72 -13.36
C ARG A 12 1.40 36.41 -12.82
N ILE A 13 1.94 36.39 -11.60
CA ILE A 13 2.36 35.17 -10.90
C ILE A 13 1.17 34.22 -10.77
N THR A 14 0.02 34.71 -10.29
CA THR A 14 -1.18 33.90 -10.10
C THR A 14 -1.71 33.27 -11.40
N SER A 15 -1.60 33.99 -12.51
CA SER A 15 -2.02 33.51 -13.84
C SER A 15 -1.13 32.41 -14.44
N VAL A 16 0.14 32.36 -14.03
CA VAL A 16 1.15 31.42 -14.56
C VAL A 16 1.38 30.25 -13.60
N TRP A 17 1.50 30.52 -12.30
CA TRP A 17 1.90 29.54 -11.29
C TRP A 17 0.71 28.94 -10.53
N GLY A 18 -0.42 29.64 -10.44
CA GLY A 18 -1.58 29.22 -9.65
C GLY A 18 -1.73 30.04 -8.37
N GLU A 19 -2.38 29.48 -7.35
CA GLU A 19 -2.59 30.20 -6.09
C GLU A 19 -1.52 29.86 -5.07
N ILE A 20 -1.00 30.90 -4.41
CA ILE A 20 -0.05 30.75 -3.31
C ILE A 20 -0.55 31.64 -2.18
N ARG A 21 -0.93 31.03 -1.06
CA ARG A 21 -1.24 31.74 0.18
C ARG A 21 -0.30 31.34 1.30
N ALA A 22 -0.22 32.17 2.33
CA ALA A 22 0.41 31.76 3.57
C ALA A 22 -0.39 30.64 4.23
N THR A 23 0.30 29.68 4.82
CA THR A 23 -0.29 28.64 5.67
C THR A 23 -0.91 29.29 6.90
N ALA A 24 -2.15 28.91 7.22
CA ALA A 24 -2.87 29.46 8.36
C ALA A 24 -2.22 29.05 9.70
N LYS A 25 -2.41 29.85 10.75
CA LYS A 25 -1.71 29.68 12.04
C LYS A 25 -2.00 28.32 12.69
N ASP A 26 -3.26 27.88 12.66
CA ASP A 26 -3.70 26.58 13.15
C ASP A 26 -3.02 25.42 12.40
N LYS A 27 -2.81 25.56 11.08
CA LYS A 27 -2.08 24.58 10.27
C LYS A 27 -0.59 24.56 10.60
N LEU A 28 0.03 25.72 10.83
CA LEU A 28 1.42 25.79 11.31
C LEU A 28 1.59 25.09 12.66
N GLU A 29 0.66 25.28 13.59
CA GLU A 29 0.65 24.60 14.89
C GLU A 29 0.50 23.08 14.72
N LEU A 30 -0.37 22.63 13.81
CA LEU A 30 -0.54 21.21 13.50
C LEU A 30 0.71 20.59 12.87
N ILE A 31 1.34 21.27 11.90
CA ILE A 31 2.61 20.85 11.30
C ILE A 31 3.69 20.74 12.38
N ALA A 32 3.83 21.76 13.23
CA ALA A 32 4.79 21.76 14.32
C ALA A 32 4.55 20.59 15.28
N LYS A 33 3.29 20.35 15.68
CA LYS A 33 2.91 19.20 16.52
C LYS A 33 3.30 17.88 15.85
N GLN A 34 2.98 17.72 14.57
CA GLN A 34 3.26 16.49 13.83
C GLN A 34 4.77 16.19 13.74
N LYS A 35 5.60 17.22 13.56
CA LYS A 35 7.06 17.11 13.54
C LYS A 35 7.65 16.62 14.87
N THR A 36 7.00 16.89 16.01
CA THR A 36 7.47 16.37 17.31
C THR A 36 7.30 14.85 17.41
N VAL A 37 6.31 14.28 16.71
CA VAL A 37 6.03 12.85 16.74
C VAL A 37 6.65 12.12 15.55
N LEU A 38 6.84 12.77 14.39
CA LEU A 38 7.47 12.18 13.19
C LEU A 38 8.99 12.44 13.13
N THR A 39 9.69 12.13 14.21
CA THR A 39 11.15 12.30 14.26
C THR A 39 11.87 11.32 13.32
N ALA A 40 13.09 11.66 12.91
CA ALA A 40 13.89 10.79 12.05
C ALA A 40 14.14 9.39 12.66
N SER A 41 14.30 9.28 13.98
CA SER A 41 14.43 7.99 14.65
C SER A 41 13.15 7.18 14.60
N ARG A 42 11.99 7.82 14.75
CA ARG A 42 10.70 7.14 14.66
C ARG A 42 10.39 6.70 13.23
N LEU A 43 10.64 7.54 12.22
CA LEU A 43 10.41 7.16 10.81
C LEU A 43 11.23 5.93 10.39
N LYS A 44 12.41 5.71 10.97
CA LYS A 44 13.22 4.50 10.72
C LYS A 44 12.59 3.20 11.25
N THR A 45 11.62 3.28 12.16
CA THR A 45 10.92 2.09 12.68
C THR A 45 9.62 1.79 11.94
N ALA A 46 9.32 2.55 10.88
CA ALA A 46 8.11 2.40 10.08
C ALA A 46 7.98 1.04 9.42
N ASP A 47 6.74 0.58 9.34
CA ASP A 47 6.34 -0.49 8.44
C ASP A 47 5.99 0.11 7.08
N LEU A 48 6.94 0.08 6.15
CA LEU A 48 6.78 0.65 4.82
C LEU A 48 5.73 -0.10 3.97
N SER A 49 5.49 -1.39 4.25
CA SER A 49 4.45 -2.16 3.56
C SER A 49 3.06 -1.72 4.01
N ASN A 50 2.89 -1.46 5.31
CA ASN A 50 1.70 -0.83 5.84
C ASN A 50 1.53 0.59 5.28
N GLY A 51 2.61 1.37 5.21
CA GLY A 51 2.61 2.70 4.59
C GLY A 51 2.12 2.68 3.14
N ARG A 52 2.51 1.68 2.34
CA ARG A 52 1.99 1.48 0.98
C ARG A 52 0.49 1.17 0.95
N ARG A 53 0.00 0.33 1.85
CA ARG A 53 -1.45 0.06 1.98
C ARG A 53 -2.22 1.33 2.32
N LEU A 54 -1.72 2.11 3.26
CA LEU A 54 -2.32 3.38 3.66
C LEU A 54 -2.32 4.38 2.51
N PHE A 55 -1.24 4.47 1.73
CA PHE A 55 -1.21 5.27 0.51
C PHE A 55 -2.30 4.83 -0.48
N THR A 56 -2.44 3.51 -0.69
CA THR A 56 -3.45 2.94 -1.59
C THR A 56 -4.87 3.33 -1.14
N LYS A 57 -5.13 3.29 0.17
CA LYS A 57 -6.44 3.64 0.75
C LYS A 57 -6.73 5.15 0.74
N THR A 58 -5.73 5.97 1.02
CA THR A 58 -5.94 7.40 1.35
C THR A 58 -5.59 8.35 0.19
N CYS A 59 -4.59 8.00 -0.62
CA CYS A 59 -3.98 8.92 -1.58
C CYS A 59 -4.12 8.44 -3.03
N ALA A 60 -4.11 7.13 -3.27
CA ALA A 60 -4.02 6.55 -4.61
C ALA A 60 -5.28 6.76 -5.47
N ALA A 61 -6.41 7.16 -4.89
CA ALA A 61 -7.57 7.59 -5.69
C ALA A 61 -7.24 8.81 -6.56
N CYS A 62 -6.37 9.70 -6.06
CA CYS A 62 -6.05 10.96 -6.72
C CYS A 62 -4.62 11.03 -7.25
N HIS A 63 -3.64 10.43 -6.57
CA HIS A 63 -2.22 10.59 -6.90
C HIS A 63 -1.59 9.31 -7.44
N VAL A 64 -0.67 9.48 -8.38
CA VAL A 64 0.25 8.43 -8.82
C VAL A 64 1.49 8.44 -7.94
N LEU A 65 1.94 7.26 -7.50
CA LEU A 65 3.24 7.03 -6.88
C LEU A 65 3.84 5.71 -7.38
N PHE A 66 5.05 5.77 -7.92
CA PHE A 66 5.75 4.64 -8.53
C PHE A 66 4.93 3.93 -9.62
N GLY A 67 4.15 4.70 -10.39
CA GLY A 67 3.29 4.20 -11.46
C GLY A 67 1.93 3.66 -11.03
N GLU A 68 1.61 3.65 -9.74
CA GLU A 68 0.32 3.20 -9.21
C GLU A 68 -0.52 4.37 -8.69
N GLY A 69 -1.83 4.33 -8.95
CA GLY A 69 -2.80 5.33 -8.47
C GLY A 69 -3.50 6.12 -9.58
N GLY A 70 -4.25 7.14 -9.18
CA GLY A 70 -5.10 7.98 -10.02
C GLY A 70 -4.39 9.21 -10.56
N LYS A 71 -4.96 9.81 -11.60
CA LYS A 71 -4.43 11.00 -12.29
C LYS A 71 -5.32 12.24 -12.10
N ILE A 72 -5.94 12.36 -10.93
CA ILE A 72 -6.73 13.55 -10.57
C ILE A 72 -5.78 14.63 -10.04
N GLY A 73 -4.95 14.27 -9.07
CA GLY A 73 -3.82 15.07 -8.60
C GLY A 73 -2.54 14.76 -9.38
N PRO A 74 -1.46 15.49 -9.07
CA PRO A 74 -0.15 15.26 -9.68
C PRO A 74 0.42 13.88 -9.35
N ASP A 75 1.25 13.37 -10.27
CA ASP A 75 2.19 12.28 -9.96
C ASP A 75 3.23 12.80 -8.96
N ILE A 76 3.27 12.18 -7.78
CA ILE A 76 4.14 12.61 -6.68
C ILE A 76 5.48 11.87 -6.67
N THR A 77 5.73 10.94 -7.61
CA THR A 77 6.93 10.11 -7.65
C THR A 77 8.21 10.95 -7.67
N GLY A 78 8.24 12.01 -8.49
CA GLY A 78 9.38 12.93 -8.64
C GLY A 78 9.38 14.12 -7.68
N SER A 79 8.42 14.21 -6.76
CA SER A 79 8.31 15.33 -5.81
C SER A 79 9.34 15.21 -4.67
N ASN A 80 9.50 16.29 -3.88
CA ASN A 80 10.44 16.36 -2.76
C ASN A 80 9.98 15.56 -1.52
N ARG A 81 9.43 14.35 -1.71
CA ARG A 81 8.76 13.57 -0.67
C ARG A 81 9.70 13.09 0.45
N ALA A 82 11.01 13.05 0.20
CA ALA A 82 12.00 12.76 1.23
C ALA A 82 12.12 13.89 2.28
N ASN A 83 11.65 15.10 1.97
CA ASN A 83 11.59 16.22 2.90
C ASN A 83 10.28 16.20 3.67
N LEU A 84 10.36 15.97 4.99
CA LEU A 84 9.19 15.93 5.87
C LEU A 84 8.38 17.24 5.85
N ASP A 85 9.05 18.40 5.78
CA ASP A 85 8.36 19.70 5.77
C ASP A 85 7.53 19.86 4.51
N TYR A 86 8.10 19.50 3.36
CA TYR A 86 7.38 19.49 2.10
C TYR A 86 6.14 18.59 2.16
N VAL A 87 6.27 17.38 2.69
CA VAL A 87 5.12 16.45 2.80
C VAL A 87 4.05 17.00 3.74
N LEU A 88 4.43 17.49 4.92
CA LEU A 88 3.47 17.97 5.91
C LEU A 88 2.76 19.26 5.45
N GLU A 89 3.46 20.18 4.79
CA GLU A 89 2.86 21.39 4.22
C GLU A 89 1.78 21.04 3.18
N ASN A 90 2.06 20.11 2.28
CA ASN A 90 1.12 19.72 1.23
C ASN A 90 -0.02 18.83 1.74
N VAL A 91 0.22 17.97 2.74
CA VAL A 91 -0.81 17.07 3.28
C VAL A 91 -1.74 17.76 4.28
N LEU A 92 -1.20 18.66 5.12
CA LEU A 92 -1.97 19.34 6.16
C LEU A 92 -2.59 20.66 5.69
N ASP A 93 -2.01 21.31 4.69
CA ASP A 93 -2.56 22.50 4.04
C ASP A 93 -2.48 22.41 2.49
N PRO A 94 -3.25 21.50 1.87
CA PRO A 94 -3.21 21.28 0.42
C PRO A 94 -3.69 22.48 -0.41
N SER A 95 -4.30 23.48 0.21
CA SER A 95 -4.74 24.72 -0.46
C SER A 95 -3.73 25.86 -0.33
N ALA A 96 -2.60 25.67 0.37
CA ALA A 96 -1.56 26.70 0.47
C ALA A 96 -0.88 26.99 -0.88
N ILE A 97 -0.67 25.94 -1.68
CA ILE A 97 -0.02 26.02 -2.99
C ILE A 97 -0.81 25.14 -3.96
N VAL A 98 -1.61 25.77 -4.83
CA VAL A 98 -2.39 25.05 -5.84
C VAL A 98 -1.90 25.48 -7.22
N GLY A 99 -1.20 24.57 -7.88
CA GLY A 99 -0.73 24.77 -9.26
C GLY A 99 -1.89 25.07 -10.20
N LYS A 100 -1.66 25.91 -11.21
CA LYS A 100 -2.69 26.34 -12.18
C LYS A 100 -3.52 25.19 -12.74
N ASP A 101 -2.87 24.08 -13.13
CA ASP A 101 -3.52 22.93 -13.75
C ASP A 101 -4.37 22.11 -12.77
N TYR A 102 -4.21 22.34 -11.46
CA TYR A 102 -4.93 21.67 -10.39
C TYR A 102 -5.91 22.62 -9.67
N ARG A 103 -6.15 23.82 -10.21
CA ARG A 103 -7.16 24.73 -9.67
C ARG A 103 -8.56 24.25 -10.01
N MET A 104 -9.35 24.05 -8.97
CA MET A 104 -10.74 23.65 -9.11
C MET A 104 -11.53 24.78 -9.78
N THR A 105 -12.18 24.43 -10.89
CA THR A 105 -13.08 25.29 -11.62
C THR A 105 -14.51 24.92 -11.25
N ILE A 106 -15.31 25.92 -10.90
CA ILE A 106 -16.74 25.81 -10.61
C ILE A 106 -17.47 26.45 -11.78
N LEU A 107 -18.35 25.69 -12.43
CA LEU A 107 -19.20 26.15 -13.53
C LEU A 107 -20.66 26.12 -13.06
N ALA A 108 -21.30 27.28 -13.03
CA ALA A 108 -22.76 27.38 -12.96
C ALA A 108 -23.31 27.29 -14.38
N LEU A 109 -24.26 26.39 -14.61
CA LEU A 109 -24.85 26.15 -15.93
C LEU A 109 -26.22 26.81 -16.03
N ASN A 110 -26.62 27.16 -17.26
CA ASN A 110 -27.91 27.78 -17.56
C ASN A 110 -29.12 26.93 -17.13
N ASP A 111 -28.93 25.63 -16.94
CA ASP A 111 -29.96 24.70 -16.47
C ASP A 111 -30.04 24.60 -14.93
N GLY A 112 -29.29 25.43 -14.21
CA GLY A 112 -29.23 25.49 -12.75
C GLY A 112 -28.28 24.48 -12.11
N ARG A 113 -27.59 23.62 -12.87
CA ARG A 113 -26.58 22.70 -12.32
C ARG A 113 -25.28 23.44 -12.02
N VAL A 114 -24.56 22.95 -11.01
CA VAL A 114 -23.19 23.37 -10.70
C VAL A 114 -22.25 22.19 -10.91
N VAL A 115 -21.24 22.36 -11.77
CA VAL A 115 -20.22 21.36 -12.03
C VAL A 115 -18.88 21.87 -11.52
N GLN A 116 -18.23 21.08 -10.65
CA GLN A 116 -16.93 21.41 -10.07
C GLN A 116 -15.89 20.35 -10.42
N GLY A 117 -14.71 20.77 -10.88
CA GLY A 117 -13.63 19.85 -11.24
C GLY A 117 -12.40 20.55 -11.79
N LEU A 118 -11.41 19.77 -12.20
CA LEU A 118 -10.17 20.24 -12.81
C LEU A 118 -10.31 20.29 -14.33
N VAL A 119 -9.89 21.37 -14.97
CA VAL A 119 -9.92 21.47 -16.43
C VAL A 119 -8.84 20.56 -17.02
N GLN A 120 -9.24 19.47 -17.68
CA GLN A 120 -8.31 18.59 -18.40
C GLN A 120 -8.06 19.06 -19.82
N LYS A 121 -9.10 19.62 -20.46
CA LYS A 121 -9.06 20.06 -21.85
C LYS A 121 -10.07 21.18 -22.03
N GLU A 122 -9.68 22.17 -22.82
CA GLU A 122 -10.58 23.23 -23.26
C GLU A 122 -10.42 23.41 -24.77
N THR A 123 -11.54 23.49 -25.47
CA THR A 123 -11.63 23.75 -26.92
C THR A 123 -12.40 25.04 -27.15
N ASP A 124 -12.60 25.45 -28.40
CA ASP A 124 -13.37 26.66 -28.70
C ASP A 124 -14.83 26.56 -28.26
N SER A 125 -15.41 25.35 -28.25
CA SER A 125 -16.84 25.13 -27.97
C SER A 125 -17.14 24.43 -26.64
N ALA A 126 -16.17 23.76 -26.01
CA ALA A 126 -16.41 22.98 -24.79
C ALA A 126 -15.25 22.98 -23.79
N VAL A 127 -15.59 22.80 -22.52
CA VAL A 127 -14.68 22.59 -21.39
C VAL A 127 -14.86 21.15 -20.89
N THR A 128 -13.76 20.40 -20.76
CA THR A 128 -13.74 19.06 -20.15
C THR A 128 -13.19 19.16 -18.73
N LEU A 129 -14.05 18.85 -17.76
CA LEU A 129 -13.72 18.82 -16.35
C LEU A 129 -13.53 17.40 -15.85
N ARG A 130 -12.47 17.16 -15.08
CA ARG A 130 -12.30 15.98 -14.24
C ARG A 130 -12.84 16.27 -12.85
N THR A 131 -13.94 15.62 -12.50
CA THR A 131 -14.46 15.62 -11.13
C THR A 131 -13.78 14.51 -10.33
N ILE A 132 -14.15 14.36 -9.06
CA ILE A 132 -13.66 13.27 -8.21
C ILE A 132 -14.07 11.90 -8.78
N ASN A 133 -15.26 11.82 -9.40
CA ASN A 133 -15.84 10.56 -9.84
C ASN A 133 -15.72 10.36 -11.36
N ASP A 134 -15.86 11.43 -12.14
CA ASP A 134 -16.15 11.34 -13.57
C ASP A 134 -15.43 12.41 -14.40
N THR A 135 -15.47 12.24 -15.71
CA THR A 135 -15.10 13.28 -16.67
C THR A 135 -16.37 13.86 -17.29
N VAL A 136 -16.58 15.16 -17.14
CA VAL A 136 -17.76 15.88 -17.61
C VAL A 136 -17.36 16.84 -18.73
N VAL A 137 -18.08 16.81 -19.84
CA VAL A 137 -17.91 17.77 -20.94
C VAL A 137 -19.07 18.75 -20.90
N VAL A 138 -18.75 20.03 -20.78
CA VAL A 138 -19.72 21.13 -20.72
C VAL A 138 -19.52 22.01 -21.94
N ALA A 139 -20.58 22.25 -22.72
CA ALA A 139 -20.54 23.21 -23.81
C ALA A 139 -20.42 24.63 -23.24
N LYS A 140 -19.57 25.47 -23.83
CA LYS A 140 -19.36 26.84 -23.34
C LYS A 140 -20.62 27.69 -23.42
N SER A 141 -21.51 27.38 -24.37
CA SER A 141 -22.84 28.02 -24.49
C SER A 141 -23.73 27.76 -23.27
N ASP A 142 -23.47 26.68 -22.53
CA ASP A 142 -24.30 26.25 -21.41
C ASP A 142 -23.78 26.81 -20.08
N ILE A 143 -22.63 27.50 -20.08
CA ILE A 143 -21.98 28.07 -18.90
C ILE A 143 -22.54 29.48 -18.67
N GLU A 144 -23.20 29.66 -17.53
CA GLU A 144 -23.66 30.96 -17.05
C GLU A 144 -22.52 31.71 -16.35
N GLU A 145 -21.83 31.02 -15.43
CA GLU A 145 -20.73 31.60 -14.65
C GLU A 145 -19.58 30.59 -14.51
N ARG A 146 -18.34 31.10 -14.59
CA ARG A 146 -17.12 30.34 -14.30
C ARG A 146 -16.34 31.01 -13.17
N LYS A 147 -16.07 30.25 -12.12
CA LYS A 147 -15.25 30.69 -10.99
C LYS A 147 -14.07 29.75 -10.77
N LEU A 148 -12.91 30.31 -10.42
CA LEU A 148 -11.78 29.55 -9.91
C LEU A 148 -11.87 29.53 -8.38
N SER A 149 -11.78 28.33 -7.80
CA SER A 149 -11.74 28.14 -6.35
C SER A 149 -10.33 28.43 -5.81
N GLU A 150 -10.29 29.05 -4.63
CA GLU A 150 -9.07 29.19 -3.81
C GLU A 150 -8.72 27.89 -3.06
N LEU A 151 -9.67 26.95 -3.01
CA LEU A 151 -9.52 25.65 -2.37
C LEU A 151 -9.06 24.59 -3.36
N SER A 152 -8.15 23.73 -2.90
CA SER A 152 -7.72 22.53 -3.60
C SER A 152 -8.83 21.47 -3.65
N LEU A 153 -8.76 20.58 -4.65
CA LEU A 153 -9.59 19.37 -4.70
C LEU A 153 -9.10 18.30 -3.70
N MET A 154 -7.86 18.40 -3.23
CA MET A 154 -7.33 17.52 -2.20
C MET A 154 -7.98 17.83 -0.85
N PRO A 155 -8.66 16.86 -0.20
CA PRO A 155 -9.29 17.08 1.09
C PRO A 155 -8.28 17.30 2.21
N GLU A 156 -8.65 18.12 3.19
CA GLU A 156 -7.88 18.27 4.43
C GLU A 156 -8.21 17.13 5.42
N GLY A 157 -7.35 16.94 6.43
CA GLY A 157 -7.64 16.03 7.55
C GLY A 157 -7.48 14.54 7.22
N GLN A 158 -6.88 14.19 6.09
CA GLN A 158 -6.63 12.82 5.64
C GLN A 158 -5.87 11.97 6.69
N LEU A 159 -5.02 12.60 7.51
CA LEU A 159 -4.26 11.92 8.56
C LEU A 159 -5.08 11.67 9.85
N ASN A 160 -6.20 12.35 10.04
CA ASN A 160 -6.97 12.29 11.30
C ASN A 160 -7.61 10.93 11.54
N GLN A 161 -7.81 10.14 10.48
CA GLN A 161 -8.36 8.78 10.55
C GLN A 161 -7.29 7.72 10.84
N LEU A 162 -6.02 8.12 10.88
CA LEU A 162 -4.88 7.23 11.07
C LEU A 162 -4.37 7.33 12.51
N THR A 163 -4.04 6.20 13.10
CA THR A 163 -3.29 6.14 14.36
C THR A 163 -1.90 6.77 14.20
N PRO A 164 -1.24 7.19 15.29
CA PRO A 164 0.09 7.76 15.21
C PRO A 164 1.10 6.86 14.46
N ASP A 165 0.99 5.54 14.58
CA ASP A 165 1.90 4.59 13.92
C ASP A 165 1.58 4.42 12.44
N GLU A 166 0.30 4.42 12.05
CA GLU A 166 -0.10 4.47 10.64
C GLU A 166 0.35 5.78 9.97
N GLN A 167 0.26 6.92 10.66
CA GLN A 167 0.78 8.19 10.15
C GLN A 167 2.30 8.10 9.93
N ARG A 168 3.04 7.50 10.87
CA ARG A 168 4.49 7.25 10.71
C ARG A 168 4.76 6.38 9.49
N ASP A 169 4.03 5.28 9.34
CA ASP A 169 4.21 4.32 8.25
C ASP A 169 3.92 4.95 6.89
N LEU A 170 2.80 5.67 6.76
CA LEU A 170 2.44 6.38 5.54
C LEU A 170 3.50 7.42 5.16
N ILE A 171 3.90 8.29 6.10
CA ILE A 171 4.87 9.36 5.81
C ILE A 171 6.26 8.78 5.49
N ALA A 172 6.69 7.75 6.20
CA ALA A 172 7.94 7.06 5.88
C ALA A 172 7.91 6.41 4.49
N TYR A 173 6.80 5.75 4.14
CA TYR A 173 6.59 5.18 2.80
C TYR A 173 6.62 6.26 1.71
N LEU A 174 5.93 7.39 1.93
CA LEU A 174 5.99 8.53 1.02
C LEU A 174 7.41 9.05 0.85
N GLY A 175 8.31 8.91 1.82
CA GLY A 175 9.71 9.31 1.69
C GLY A 175 10.61 8.35 0.92
N THR A 176 10.11 7.17 0.53
CA THR A 176 10.94 6.15 -0.13
C THR A 176 11.33 6.53 -1.55
N PRO A 177 12.52 6.11 -2.03
CA PRO A 177 12.98 6.37 -3.40
C PRO A 177 12.42 5.39 -4.43
N ALA A 178 11.89 4.25 -4.00
CA ALA A 178 11.38 3.19 -4.85
C ALA A 178 10.19 2.49 -4.20
N GLN A 179 9.40 1.78 -5.02
CA GLN A 179 8.25 1.03 -4.55
C GLN A 179 8.64 -0.05 -3.53
N VAL A 180 7.79 -0.25 -2.52
CA VAL A 180 7.96 -1.24 -1.46
C VAL A 180 6.97 -2.37 -1.64
N SER A 181 7.30 -3.62 -1.31
CA SER A 181 6.37 -4.76 -1.38
C SER A 181 5.13 -4.55 -0.48
N MET A 182 3.95 -5.05 -0.88
CA MET A 182 2.73 -5.02 -0.05
C MET A 182 2.64 -6.28 0.81
N ARG A 183 3.43 -6.30 1.90
CA ARG A 183 3.50 -7.42 2.86
C ARG A 183 2.49 -7.28 3.98
N GLY A 184 1.94 -8.36 4.53
CA GLY A 184 1.13 -8.34 5.75
C GLY A 184 1.86 -7.74 6.97
N PRO A 185 1.18 -7.51 8.10
CA PRO A 185 1.83 -7.03 9.32
C PRO A 185 2.90 -8.01 9.80
N ARG A 186 3.83 -7.54 10.65
CA ARG A 186 4.87 -8.41 11.22
C ARG A 186 4.27 -9.55 12.04
N SER A 187 4.91 -10.72 11.97
CA SER A 187 4.60 -11.86 12.81
C SER A 187 4.72 -11.50 14.30
N PRO A 188 3.71 -11.84 15.14
CA PRO A 188 3.75 -11.57 16.58
C PRO A 188 4.62 -12.63 17.29
N ILE A 189 5.92 -12.61 16.99
CA ILE A 189 6.91 -13.54 17.56
C ILE A 189 7.07 -13.25 19.05
N ASP A 190 6.80 -14.25 19.89
CA ASP A 190 7.01 -14.15 21.32
C ASP A 190 8.50 -14.06 21.63
N VAL A 191 8.87 -13.06 22.45
CA VAL A 191 10.28 -12.74 22.74
C VAL A 191 11.01 -13.81 23.55
N LYS A 192 10.29 -14.65 24.30
CA LYS A 192 10.88 -15.69 25.15
C LYS A 192 11.12 -16.97 24.36
N THR A 193 10.14 -17.36 23.55
CA THR A 193 10.17 -18.61 22.79
C THR A 193 10.82 -18.44 21.41
N GLY A 194 10.84 -17.22 20.88
CA GLY A 194 11.25 -16.95 19.51
C GLY A 194 10.26 -17.45 18.47
N LYS A 195 9.06 -17.88 18.88
CA LYS A 195 8.04 -18.48 18.01
C LYS A 195 6.73 -17.69 18.05
N VAL A 196 5.92 -17.84 17.00
CA VAL A 196 4.56 -17.31 16.99
C VAL A 196 3.65 -18.22 17.81
N PRO A 197 2.94 -17.71 18.84
CA PRO A 197 2.07 -18.53 19.65
C PRO A 197 0.97 -19.21 18.82
N ASN A 198 0.76 -20.51 19.09
CA ASN A 198 -0.23 -21.39 18.45
C ASN A 198 -0.04 -21.54 16.93
N ALA A 199 1.13 -21.19 16.39
CA ALA A 199 1.46 -21.46 15.01
C ALA A 199 1.93 -22.91 14.83
N ILE A 200 1.65 -23.47 13.66
CA ILE A 200 2.20 -24.72 13.17
C ILE A 200 3.36 -24.33 12.26
N GLU A 201 4.60 -24.58 12.73
CA GLU A 201 5.82 -24.21 12.02
C GLU A 201 5.99 -25.07 10.77
N GLY A 202 6.34 -24.44 9.64
CA GLY A 202 6.40 -25.09 8.34
C GLY A 202 7.40 -26.24 8.33
N GLU A 203 8.57 -26.06 8.94
CA GLU A 203 9.62 -27.08 9.05
C GLU A 203 9.21 -28.28 9.92
N ALA A 204 8.20 -28.12 10.77
CA ALA A 204 7.63 -29.19 11.58
C ALA A 204 6.42 -29.87 10.92
N MET A 205 5.89 -29.33 9.82
CA MET A 205 4.75 -29.92 9.11
C MET A 205 5.18 -31.16 8.33
N LYS A 206 4.37 -32.22 8.41
CA LYS A 206 4.59 -33.44 7.63
C LYS A 206 4.22 -33.21 6.18
N ILE A 207 5.14 -33.55 5.27
CA ILE A 207 4.86 -33.55 3.82
C ILE A 207 3.99 -34.76 3.50
N VAL A 208 2.78 -34.52 2.98
CA VAL A 208 1.80 -35.55 2.63
C VAL A 208 1.61 -35.71 1.12
N GLY A 209 2.16 -34.79 0.32
CA GLY A 209 2.15 -34.86 -1.13
C GLY A 209 3.17 -33.90 -1.74
N LYS A 210 3.81 -34.28 -2.84
CA LYS A 210 4.73 -33.42 -3.58
C LYS A 210 4.88 -33.91 -5.01
N THR A 211 4.66 -33.06 -6.01
CA THR A 211 4.81 -33.45 -7.43
C THR A 211 6.22 -33.20 -7.98
N GLY A 212 7.01 -32.34 -7.32
CA GLY A 212 8.35 -31.98 -7.76
C GLY A 212 9.18 -31.27 -6.68
N GLY A 213 10.48 -31.14 -6.93
CA GLY A 213 11.40 -30.44 -6.03
C GLY A 213 11.74 -31.16 -4.73
N ASN A 214 12.48 -30.48 -3.85
CA ASN A 214 12.88 -30.95 -2.53
C ASN A 214 12.46 -29.93 -1.46
N ALA A 215 11.92 -30.40 -0.34
CA ALA A 215 11.46 -29.55 0.75
C ALA A 215 12.13 -29.99 2.04
N VAL A 216 12.90 -29.09 2.65
CA VAL A 216 13.73 -29.34 3.83
C VAL A 216 13.73 -28.11 4.73
N SER A 217 14.05 -28.28 6.01
CA SER A 217 14.30 -27.16 6.92
C SER A 217 15.50 -26.32 6.43
N GLN A 218 15.39 -25.00 6.62
CA GLN A 218 16.49 -24.06 6.40
C GLN A 218 16.50 -23.04 7.53
N GLY A 219 17.59 -23.03 8.30
CA GLY A 219 17.82 -22.01 9.31
C GLY A 219 17.92 -20.61 8.70
N MET A 220 17.12 -19.68 9.24
CA MET A 220 16.97 -18.31 8.75
C MET A 220 17.71 -17.26 9.60
N GLY A 221 18.44 -17.69 10.63
CA GLY A 221 19.15 -16.79 11.55
C GLY A 221 20.22 -15.88 10.91
N GLY A 222 20.67 -16.20 9.68
CA GLY A 222 21.60 -15.36 8.92
C GLY A 222 20.96 -14.16 8.22
N PHE A 223 19.63 -14.12 8.08
CA PHE A 223 18.91 -13.06 7.37
C PHE A 223 18.42 -12.00 8.36
N THR A 224 19.12 -10.87 8.44
CA THR A 224 18.91 -9.84 9.48
C THR A 224 17.85 -8.79 9.14
N LYS A 225 17.31 -8.85 7.93
CA LYS A 225 16.33 -7.86 7.42
C LYS A 225 14.92 -8.13 7.89
N ASP A 226 14.68 -9.34 8.37
CA ASP A 226 13.40 -9.75 8.93
C ASP A 226 13.57 -10.90 9.91
N ARG A 227 12.45 -11.45 10.40
CA ARG A 227 12.42 -12.55 11.36
C ARG A 227 11.41 -13.60 10.96
N TRP A 228 11.80 -14.86 11.20
CA TRP A 228 10.99 -16.06 11.04
C TRP A 228 10.64 -16.62 12.40
N SER A 229 9.48 -17.25 12.51
CA SER A 229 9.11 -18.00 13.70
C SER A 229 10.11 -19.13 13.90
N GLY A 230 10.70 -19.25 15.09
CA GLY A 230 11.71 -20.27 15.37
C GLY A 230 13.05 -20.09 14.65
N ASN A 231 13.26 -18.99 13.91
CA ASN A 231 14.42 -18.75 13.03
C ASN A 231 14.64 -19.88 12.00
N ASP A 232 13.58 -20.51 11.52
CA ASP A 232 13.62 -21.58 10.52
C ASP A 232 12.42 -21.43 9.58
N HIS A 233 12.40 -22.19 8.49
CA HIS A 233 11.22 -22.37 7.66
C HIS A 233 11.36 -23.67 6.84
N LEU A 234 10.25 -24.17 6.31
CA LEU A 234 10.31 -25.21 5.29
C LEU A 234 10.67 -24.59 3.94
N TRP A 235 11.82 -24.97 3.40
CA TRP A 235 12.33 -24.46 2.14
C TRP A 235 12.14 -25.47 1.02
N TRP A 236 11.24 -25.16 0.09
CA TRP A 236 10.94 -25.94 -1.10
C TRP A 236 11.67 -25.39 -2.32
N THR A 237 12.50 -26.23 -2.93
CA THR A 237 13.42 -25.89 -4.03
C THR A 237 13.32 -26.87 -5.18
N GLY A 238 13.75 -26.47 -6.37
CA GLY A 238 13.73 -27.34 -7.56
C GLY A 238 12.33 -27.66 -8.09
N ALA A 239 11.31 -26.93 -7.62
CA ALA A 239 9.96 -26.97 -8.15
C ALA A 239 9.90 -26.28 -9.53
N LYS A 240 8.88 -26.63 -10.30
CA LYS A 240 8.56 -26.03 -11.60
C LYS A 240 7.16 -25.45 -11.60
N LEU A 241 6.83 -24.68 -12.64
CA LEU A 241 5.47 -24.23 -12.87
C LEU A 241 4.49 -25.42 -12.80
N ASN A 242 3.39 -25.23 -12.07
CA ASN A 242 2.35 -26.21 -11.74
C ASN A 242 2.72 -27.30 -10.72
N ASP A 243 3.96 -27.36 -10.24
CA ASP A 243 4.26 -28.27 -9.15
C ASP A 243 3.49 -27.91 -7.89
N LYS A 244 3.19 -28.93 -7.07
CA LYS A 244 2.48 -28.83 -5.80
C LYS A 244 3.29 -29.43 -4.66
N LEU A 245 3.20 -28.80 -3.50
CA LEU A 245 3.60 -29.33 -2.20
C LEU A 245 2.37 -29.33 -1.28
N GLU A 246 2.08 -30.45 -0.64
CA GLU A 246 0.99 -30.60 0.33
C GLU A 246 1.57 -30.95 1.71
N LEU A 247 1.20 -30.14 2.69
CA LEU A 247 1.59 -30.27 4.09
C LEU A 247 0.38 -30.66 4.94
N GLU A 248 0.62 -31.46 5.97
CA GLU A 248 -0.39 -31.87 6.94
C GLU A 248 -0.84 -30.68 7.79
N LEU A 249 -2.14 -30.37 7.77
CA LEU A 249 -2.76 -29.32 8.59
C LEU A 249 -3.69 -29.96 9.64
N PRO A 250 -3.21 -30.19 10.88
CA PRO A 250 -4.06 -30.71 11.94
C PRO A 250 -5.06 -29.67 12.45
N VAL A 251 -6.32 -30.07 12.56
CA VAL A 251 -7.44 -29.28 13.07
C VAL A 251 -8.00 -29.95 14.31
N ALA A 252 -7.92 -29.27 15.46
CA ALA A 252 -8.25 -29.87 16.76
C ALA A 252 -9.76 -30.03 17.02
N GLN A 253 -10.58 -29.17 16.41
CA GLN A 253 -12.03 -29.13 16.61
C GLN A 253 -12.74 -28.66 15.35
N ASP A 254 -14.01 -29.01 15.18
CA ASP A 254 -14.83 -28.46 14.10
C ASP A 254 -14.96 -26.94 14.31
N GLY A 255 -14.89 -26.17 13.23
CA GLY A 255 -15.06 -24.72 13.34
C GLY A 255 -14.81 -23.97 12.05
N THR A 256 -15.07 -22.66 12.09
CA THR A 256 -14.65 -21.72 11.05
C THR A 256 -13.41 -20.99 11.53
N TYR A 257 -12.37 -20.97 10.69
CA TYR A 257 -11.07 -20.42 11.03
C TYR A 257 -10.70 -19.31 10.05
N ASP A 258 -10.21 -18.18 10.58
CA ASP A 258 -9.30 -17.33 9.80
C ASP A 258 -7.96 -18.05 9.71
N ILE A 259 -7.41 -18.17 8.51
CA ILE A 259 -6.14 -18.85 8.25
C ILE A 259 -5.08 -17.78 8.04
N GLU A 260 -4.11 -17.73 8.95
CA GLU A 260 -2.95 -16.86 8.85
C GLU A 260 -1.75 -17.64 8.33
N LEU A 261 -1.03 -17.09 7.35
CA LEU A 261 0.10 -17.73 6.71
C LEU A 261 1.26 -16.74 6.59
N VAL A 262 2.49 -17.23 6.83
CA VAL A 262 3.71 -16.48 6.55
C VAL A 262 4.62 -17.31 5.67
N LEU A 263 5.09 -16.69 4.59
CA LEU A 263 6.05 -17.26 3.65
C LEU A 263 7.35 -16.46 3.65
N GLY A 264 8.45 -17.09 3.26
CA GLY A 264 9.67 -16.39 2.89
C GLY A 264 9.51 -15.67 1.55
N MET A 265 10.27 -14.59 1.36
CA MET A 265 10.37 -13.84 0.12
C MET A 265 11.83 -13.58 -0.23
N ALA A 266 12.20 -13.85 -1.49
CA ALA A 266 13.54 -13.61 -2.01
C ALA A 266 13.52 -13.49 -3.54
N ARG A 267 14.68 -13.17 -4.14
CA ARG A 267 14.80 -12.89 -5.57
C ARG A 267 14.48 -14.08 -6.48
N ASP A 268 14.50 -15.29 -5.92
CA ASP A 268 14.37 -16.57 -6.61
C ASP A 268 13.07 -17.33 -6.28
N TYR A 269 12.16 -16.66 -5.56
CA TYR A 269 10.91 -17.25 -5.11
C TYR A 269 9.79 -17.08 -6.14
N GLY A 270 8.88 -18.06 -6.17
CA GLY A 270 7.77 -18.12 -7.12
C GLY A 270 6.54 -17.34 -6.67
N ILE A 271 5.52 -17.34 -7.55
CA ILE A 271 4.14 -16.98 -7.22
C ILE A 271 3.41 -18.27 -6.87
N VAL A 272 2.81 -18.30 -5.67
CA VAL A 272 2.22 -19.51 -5.08
C VAL A 272 0.73 -19.34 -4.86
N GLN A 273 -0.07 -20.29 -5.33
CA GLN A 273 -1.47 -20.42 -4.99
C GLN A 273 -1.63 -21.34 -3.79
N ILE A 274 -2.38 -20.88 -2.78
CA ILE A 274 -2.68 -21.68 -1.59
C ILE A 274 -3.94 -22.51 -1.82
N LEU A 275 -3.93 -23.74 -1.32
CA LEU A 275 -5.05 -24.67 -1.37
C LEU A 275 -5.34 -25.26 0.01
N ILE A 276 -6.61 -25.56 0.27
CA ILE A 276 -7.02 -26.42 1.39
C ILE A 276 -7.79 -27.60 0.80
N ASP A 277 -7.32 -28.82 1.06
CA ASP A 277 -7.89 -30.07 0.52
C ASP A 277 -8.08 -30.06 -1.01
N GLY A 278 -7.18 -29.38 -1.72
CA GLY A 278 -7.21 -29.23 -3.17
C GLY A 278 -8.10 -28.10 -3.69
N GLU A 279 -8.84 -27.39 -2.82
CA GLU A 279 -9.63 -26.21 -3.18
C GLU A 279 -8.82 -24.92 -3.01
N LEU A 280 -9.00 -23.95 -3.92
CA LEU A 280 -8.30 -22.66 -3.87
C LEU A 280 -8.67 -21.87 -2.62
N LEU A 281 -7.65 -21.32 -1.95
CA LEU A 281 -7.82 -20.46 -0.78
C LEU A 281 -7.19 -19.09 -1.05
N GLY A 282 -8.04 -18.11 -1.39
CA GLY A 282 -7.59 -16.77 -1.73
C GLY A 282 -6.89 -16.69 -3.09
N GLY A 283 -6.29 -15.53 -3.38
CA GLY A 283 -5.51 -15.31 -4.60
C GLY A 283 -4.06 -15.77 -4.48
N PRO A 284 -3.33 -15.84 -5.60
CA PRO A 284 -1.92 -16.20 -5.60
C PRO A 284 -1.06 -15.13 -4.92
N ILE A 285 -0.01 -15.58 -4.23
CA ILE A 285 0.93 -14.75 -3.46
C ILE A 285 2.25 -14.69 -4.21
N ASP A 286 2.69 -13.48 -4.58
CA ASP A 286 4.02 -13.26 -5.14
C ASP A 286 5.05 -13.19 -4.02
N CYS A 287 5.91 -14.21 -3.94
CA CYS A 287 6.97 -14.29 -2.93
C CYS A 287 8.29 -13.66 -3.41
N PHE A 288 8.30 -12.91 -4.51
CA PHE A 288 9.51 -12.22 -4.95
C PHE A 288 9.85 -11.02 -4.05
N ASN A 289 11.12 -10.94 -3.61
CA ASN A 289 11.67 -9.72 -3.02
C ASN A 289 13.16 -9.56 -3.35
N GLU A 290 13.60 -8.34 -3.63
CA GLU A 290 15.00 -7.98 -3.86
C GLU A 290 15.26 -6.58 -3.28
N PRO A 291 16.44 -6.30 -2.70
CA PRO A 291 17.62 -7.17 -2.57
C PRO A 291 17.60 -8.12 -1.37
N ASP A 292 16.68 -7.88 -0.42
CA ASP A 292 16.70 -8.54 0.87
C ASP A 292 15.89 -9.84 0.86
N VAL A 293 16.28 -10.79 1.74
CA VAL A 293 15.44 -11.94 2.09
C VAL A 293 14.59 -11.53 3.29
N ILE A 294 13.28 -11.59 3.14
CA ILE A 294 12.28 -11.13 4.14
C ILE A 294 11.11 -12.11 4.19
N THR A 295 10.10 -11.88 5.03
CA THR A 295 8.86 -12.70 5.01
C THR A 295 7.75 -12.01 4.24
N THR A 296 6.59 -12.64 4.03
CA THR A 296 5.39 -11.96 3.54
C THR A 296 4.73 -11.08 4.58
N GLY A 297 5.16 -11.15 5.84
CA GLY A 297 4.30 -10.79 6.97
C GLY A 297 3.06 -11.69 7.03
N VAL A 298 2.21 -11.48 8.05
CA VAL A 298 1.00 -12.28 8.28
C VAL A 298 0.00 -12.02 7.17
N ILE A 299 -0.22 -13.01 6.31
CA ILE A 299 -1.28 -12.99 5.31
C ILE A 299 -2.52 -13.61 5.94
N SER A 300 -3.61 -12.85 6.00
CA SER A 300 -4.93 -13.37 6.35
C SER A 300 -5.62 -13.89 5.09
N LEU A 301 -5.75 -15.21 4.98
CA LEU A 301 -6.48 -15.88 3.92
C LEU A 301 -7.99 -15.89 4.23
N PRO A 302 -8.86 -16.10 3.22
CA PRO A 302 -10.30 -16.22 3.45
C PRO A 302 -10.62 -17.27 4.53
N ALA A 303 -11.65 -17.00 5.34
CA ALA A 303 -12.06 -17.94 6.37
C ALA A 303 -12.54 -19.26 5.77
N LYS A 304 -12.23 -20.38 6.42
CA LYS A 304 -12.61 -21.73 5.98
C LYS A 304 -13.24 -22.50 7.13
N THR A 305 -14.35 -23.18 6.85
CA THR A 305 -14.93 -24.17 7.77
C THR A 305 -14.17 -25.48 7.61
N LEU A 306 -13.61 -25.98 8.72
CA LEU A 306 -12.80 -27.19 8.79
C LEU A 306 -13.39 -28.13 9.83
N THR A 307 -13.31 -29.43 9.54
CA THR A 307 -13.67 -30.49 10.48
C THR A 307 -12.47 -30.86 11.34
N LYS A 308 -12.72 -31.40 12.53
CA LYS A 308 -11.68 -32.01 13.34
C LYS A 308 -11.03 -33.14 12.56
N GLY A 309 -9.70 -33.13 12.53
CA GLY A 309 -8.90 -34.16 11.86
C GLY A 309 -7.75 -33.56 11.09
N THR A 310 -7.33 -34.29 10.07
CA THR A 310 -6.17 -33.93 9.25
C THR A 310 -6.61 -33.40 7.91
N HIS A 311 -6.31 -32.14 7.65
CA HIS A 311 -6.52 -31.47 6.36
C HIS A 311 -5.19 -31.33 5.61
N LYS A 312 -5.26 -30.93 4.34
CA LYS A 312 -4.08 -30.66 3.51
C LYS A 312 -3.95 -29.17 3.21
N LEU A 313 -2.84 -28.56 3.64
CA LEU A 313 -2.43 -27.24 3.18
C LEU A 313 -1.54 -27.39 1.95
N GLY A 314 -2.04 -26.95 0.80
CA GLY A 314 -1.37 -27.04 -0.49
C GLY A 314 -0.71 -25.73 -0.93
N PHE A 315 0.43 -25.85 -1.57
CA PHE A 315 1.18 -24.77 -2.22
C PHE A 315 1.44 -25.16 -3.67
N GLN A 316 0.83 -24.44 -4.61
CA GLN A 316 1.01 -24.68 -6.05
C GLN A 316 1.80 -23.53 -6.68
N ILE A 317 2.87 -23.84 -7.41
CA ILE A 317 3.56 -22.84 -8.23
C ILE A 317 2.67 -22.47 -9.41
N VAL A 318 2.29 -21.19 -9.50
CA VAL A 318 1.46 -20.66 -10.60
C VAL A 318 2.17 -19.61 -11.44
N GLY A 319 3.38 -19.19 -11.05
CA GLY A 319 4.17 -18.25 -11.82
C GLY A 319 5.44 -17.82 -11.09
N ALA A 320 6.03 -16.74 -11.58
CA ALA A 320 7.11 -16.01 -10.93
C ALA A 320 7.01 -14.53 -11.35
N ASN A 321 7.47 -13.62 -10.48
CA ASN A 321 7.59 -12.21 -10.81
C ASN A 321 8.46 -12.02 -12.08
N ALA A 322 8.16 -11.00 -12.88
CA ALA A 322 8.93 -10.71 -14.10
C ALA A 322 10.44 -10.48 -13.83
N LYS A 323 10.79 -9.99 -12.64
CA LYS A 323 12.16 -9.73 -12.19
C LYS A 323 12.82 -10.91 -11.48
N ALA A 324 12.08 -11.98 -11.18
CA ALA A 324 12.61 -13.10 -10.40
C ALA A 324 13.64 -13.92 -11.19
N ALA A 325 14.66 -14.41 -10.48
CA ALA A 325 15.42 -15.57 -10.92
C ALA A 325 14.47 -16.77 -10.83
N LYS A 326 13.92 -17.23 -11.95
CA LYS A 326 12.78 -18.18 -12.02
C LYS A 326 13.10 -19.61 -11.53
N ALA A 327 13.55 -19.74 -10.29
CA ALA A 327 13.83 -21.00 -9.60
C ALA A 327 12.62 -21.53 -8.82
N PHE A 328 11.54 -20.74 -8.75
CA PHE A 328 10.24 -21.11 -8.17
C PHE A 328 10.34 -21.64 -6.73
N MET A 329 11.27 -21.09 -5.95
CA MET A 329 11.43 -21.48 -4.55
C MET A 329 10.26 -20.98 -3.70
N VAL A 330 9.99 -21.68 -2.61
CA VAL A 330 8.99 -21.29 -1.60
C VAL A 330 9.57 -21.55 -0.22
N GLY A 331 9.45 -20.58 0.68
CA GLY A 331 9.72 -20.75 2.09
C GLY A 331 8.40 -20.69 2.85
N VAL A 332 8.07 -21.70 3.65
CA VAL A 332 6.88 -21.72 4.51
C VAL A 332 7.33 -21.56 5.95
N ASP A 333 7.13 -20.37 6.52
CA ASP A 333 7.52 -20.05 7.91
C ASP A 333 6.52 -20.74 8.86
N TYR A 334 5.25 -20.34 8.83
CA TYR A 334 4.22 -21.01 9.60
C TYR A 334 2.80 -20.78 9.05
N VAL A 335 1.88 -21.62 9.53
CA VAL A 335 0.43 -21.41 9.42
C VAL A 335 -0.21 -21.35 10.81
N ARG A 336 -1.20 -20.48 11.01
CA ARG A 336 -1.95 -20.36 12.26
C ARG A 336 -3.45 -20.34 11.99
N LEU A 337 -4.20 -21.18 12.70
CA LEU A 337 -5.65 -21.25 12.62
C LEU A 337 -6.26 -20.43 13.77
N VAL A 338 -6.95 -19.35 13.44
CA VAL A 338 -7.63 -18.48 14.42
C VAL A 338 -9.12 -18.76 14.36
N ALA A 339 -9.66 -19.40 15.40
CA ALA A 339 -11.08 -19.73 15.46
C ALA A 339 -11.93 -18.45 15.45
N LYS A 340 -12.93 -18.40 14.57
CA LYS A 340 -13.97 -17.37 14.64
C LYS A 340 -14.90 -17.68 15.80
N LYS A 341 -15.17 -16.64 16.58
CA LYS A 341 -16.26 -16.64 17.55
C LYS A 341 -17.60 -16.48 16.83
#